data_AF-A0A1C2I4X8-F1
#
_entry.id   AF-A0A1C2I4X8-F1
#
_cell.length_a   1.000
_cell.length_b   1.000
_cell.length_c   1.000
_cell.angle_alpha   90.00
_cell.angle_beta   90.00
_cell.angle_gamma   90.00
#
_symmetry.space_group_name_H-M   'P 1'
#
loop_
_entity.id
_entity.type
_entity.pdbx_description
1 polymer ?
#
loop_
_entity_poly.entity_id
_entity_poly.type
_entity_poly.pdbx_seq_one_letter_code
_entity_poly.pdbx_strand_id
1 'polypeptide(L)'
;MVSKVERLQQQYEINKARADAAKAALAELRRIQNQKAKKEARKKRNHALFESAGLMILADLVVSESGLPAVDRGALLGGLMAVAKTLEHGPESTRFQEWKSAGDALLAEREAARQSPQAKNPATAPDQTPSESFIT
;
A
#
# COMPACT_ATOMS: atom_id res chain seq x y z
N MET A 1 -44.75 45.46 -23.79
CA MET A 1 -44.94 44.42 -22.76
C MET A 1 -44.56 43.09 -23.37
N VAL A 2 -43.68 42.31 -22.73
CA VAL A 2 -43.21 41.00 -23.28
C VAL A 2 -44.38 40.00 -23.31
N SER A 3 -44.57 39.34 -24.44
CA SER A 3 -45.65 38.38 -24.67
C SER A 3 -45.56 37.21 -23.68
N LYS A 4 -46.71 36.61 -23.33
CA LYS A 4 -46.77 35.43 -22.45
C LYS A 4 -45.93 34.27 -23.03
N VAL A 5 -45.91 34.13 -24.36
CA VAL A 5 -45.17 33.07 -25.07
C VAL A 5 -43.66 33.28 -24.93
N GLU A 6 -43.19 34.51 -25.12
CA GLU A 6 -41.76 34.87 -25.00
C GLU A 6 -41.24 34.61 -23.57
N ARG A 7 -42.05 34.92 -22.54
CA ARG A 7 -41.71 34.62 -21.14
C ARG A 7 -41.60 33.12 -20.88
N LEU A 8 -42.52 32.31 -21.42
CA LEU A 8 -42.47 30.86 -21.27
C LEU A 8 -41.26 30.26 -21.99
N GLN A 9 -40.92 30.77 -23.16
CA GLN A 9 -39.74 30.32 -23.90
C GLN A 9 -38.44 30.70 -23.19
N GLN A 10 -38.36 31.91 -22.64
CA GLN A 10 -37.23 32.33 -21.82
C GLN A 10 -37.08 31.46 -20.56
N GLN A 11 -38.20 31.11 -19.89
CA GLN A 11 -38.18 30.20 -18.75
C GLN A 11 -37.71 28.78 -19.15
N TYR A 12 -38.15 28.28 -20.30
CA TYR A 12 -37.71 26.99 -20.82
C TYR A 12 -36.20 26.96 -21.06
N GLU A 13 -35.65 27.98 -21.74
CA GLU A 13 -34.20 28.06 -22.00
C GLU A 13 -33.39 28.19 -20.70
N ILE A 14 -33.88 28.98 -19.73
CA ILE A 14 -33.25 29.08 -18.40
C ILE A 14 -33.23 27.71 -17.70
N ASN A 15 -34.35 27.00 -17.70
CA ASN A 15 -34.45 25.69 -17.05
C ASN A 15 -33.60 24.63 -17.75
N LYS A 16 -33.54 24.67 -19.10
CA LYS A 16 -32.69 23.81 -19.91
C LYS A 16 -31.21 24.06 -19.63
N ALA A 17 -30.78 25.33 -19.64
CA ALA A 17 -29.40 25.71 -19.29
C ALA A 17 -29.02 25.27 -17.87
N ARG A 18 -29.94 25.41 -16.90
CA ARG A 18 -29.73 24.90 -15.52
C ARG A 18 -29.62 23.38 -15.48
N ALA A 19 -30.44 22.66 -16.24
CA ALA A 19 -30.38 21.21 -16.31
C ALA A 19 -29.06 20.72 -16.96
N ASP A 20 -28.60 21.38 -18.02
CA ASP A 20 -27.34 21.03 -18.68
C ASP A 20 -26.13 21.36 -17.80
N ALA A 21 -26.16 22.49 -17.08
CA ALA A 21 -25.14 22.81 -16.08
C ALA A 21 -25.11 21.78 -14.93
N ALA A 22 -26.28 21.34 -14.45
CA ALA A 22 -26.37 20.31 -13.42
C ALA A 22 -25.83 18.96 -13.91
N LYS A 23 -26.13 18.56 -15.16
CA LYS A 23 -25.56 17.35 -15.77
C LYS A 23 -24.04 17.43 -15.91
N ALA A 24 -23.51 18.57 -16.34
CA ALA A 24 -22.08 18.79 -16.45
C ALA A 24 -21.39 18.69 -15.07
N ALA A 25 -21.98 19.30 -14.03
CA ALA A 25 -21.49 19.19 -12.66
C ALA A 25 -21.49 17.74 -12.15
N LEU A 26 -22.57 16.98 -12.41
CA LEU A 26 -22.64 15.56 -12.05
C LEU A 26 -21.60 14.72 -12.82
N ALA A 27 -21.36 15.02 -14.09
CA ALA A 27 -20.34 14.34 -14.89
C ALA A 27 -18.94 14.57 -14.32
N GLU A 28 -18.62 15.80 -13.90
CA GLU A 28 -17.32 16.09 -13.28
C GLU A 28 -17.18 15.42 -11.91
N LEU A 29 -18.23 15.42 -11.08
CA LEU A 29 -18.22 14.69 -9.81
C LEU A 29 -17.96 13.20 -10.00
N ARG A 30 -18.61 12.57 -11.00
CA ARG A 30 -18.35 11.16 -11.36
C ARG A 30 -16.91 10.96 -11.83
N ARG A 31 -16.36 11.88 -12.63
CA ARG A 31 -14.98 11.83 -13.09
C ARG A 31 -14.00 11.84 -11.92
N ILE A 32 -14.20 12.75 -10.97
CA ILE A 32 -13.39 12.87 -9.76
C ILE A 32 -13.50 11.60 -8.91
N GLN A 33 -14.72 11.09 -8.69
CA GLN A 33 -14.93 9.85 -7.95
C GLN A 33 -14.24 8.66 -8.61
N ASN A 34 -14.37 8.51 -9.93
CA ASN A 34 -13.69 7.45 -10.69
C ASN A 34 -12.16 7.56 -10.60
N GLN A 35 -11.61 8.78 -10.61
CA GLN A 35 -10.17 8.97 -10.42
C GLN A 35 -9.73 8.59 -9.01
N LYS A 36 -10.51 8.94 -7.98
CA LYS A 36 -10.24 8.55 -6.58
C LYS A 36 -10.27 7.03 -6.44
N ALA A 37 -11.33 6.38 -6.92
CA ALA A 37 -11.44 4.92 -6.91
C ALA A 37 -10.27 4.23 -7.63
N LYS A 38 -9.83 4.75 -8.79
CA LYS A 38 -8.64 4.25 -9.50
C LYS A 38 -7.34 4.43 -8.71
N LYS A 39 -7.18 5.55 -7.99
CA LYS A 39 -6.01 5.77 -7.12
C LYS A 39 -6.02 4.81 -5.94
N GLU A 40 -7.16 4.63 -5.30
CA GLU A 40 -7.32 3.68 -4.18
C GLU A 40 -7.09 2.25 -4.61
N ALA A 41 -7.61 1.82 -5.77
CA ALA A 41 -7.36 0.49 -6.32
C ALA A 41 -5.86 0.26 -6.57
N ARG A 42 -5.15 1.25 -7.12
CA ARG A 42 -3.69 1.17 -7.30
C ARG A 42 -2.95 1.11 -5.97
N LYS A 43 -3.38 1.89 -4.97
CA LYS A 43 -2.79 1.85 -3.62
C LYS A 43 -2.98 0.47 -2.98
N LYS A 44 -4.18 -0.10 -3.02
CA LYS A 44 -4.48 -1.44 -2.50
C LYS A 44 -3.65 -2.51 -3.20
N ARG A 45 -3.58 -2.49 -4.53
CA ARG A 45 -2.75 -3.41 -5.32
C ARG A 45 -1.27 -3.29 -4.95
N ASN A 46 -0.72 -2.08 -4.91
CA ASN A 46 0.68 -1.88 -4.56
C ASN A 46 0.98 -2.30 -3.12
N HIS A 47 0.05 -2.08 -2.19
CA HIS A 47 0.19 -2.56 -0.82
C HIS A 47 0.31 -4.08 -0.76
N ALA A 48 -0.59 -4.81 -1.43
CA ALA A 48 -0.53 -6.27 -1.51
C ALA A 48 0.77 -6.78 -2.17
N LEU A 49 1.29 -6.07 -3.19
CA LEU A 49 2.59 -6.38 -3.78
C LEU A 49 3.74 -6.18 -2.78
N PHE A 50 3.68 -5.12 -1.96
CA PHE A 50 4.67 -4.89 -0.92
C PHE A 50 4.60 -5.91 0.22
N GLU A 51 3.40 -6.36 0.59
CA GLU A 51 3.23 -7.47 1.54
C GLU A 51 3.91 -8.74 1.01
N SER A 52 3.70 -9.05 -0.28
CA SER A 52 4.33 -10.21 -0.93
C SER A 52 5.86 -10.08 -0.97
N ALA A 53 6.38 -8.90 -1.32
CA ALA A 53 7.82 -8.63 -1.27
C ALA A 53 8.38 -8.70 0.15
N GLY A 54 7.60 -8.29 1.16
CA GLY A 54 7.95 -8.38 2.58
C GLY A 54 8.15 -9.82 3.05
N LEU A 55 7.43 -10.79 2.47
CA LEU A 55 7.64 -12.21 2.72
C LEU A 55 8.97 -12.69 2.10
N MET A 56 9.33 -12.19 0.92
CA MET A 56 10.61 -12.53 0.28
C MET A 56 11.80 -11.97 1.08
N ILE A 57 11.65 -10.78 1.67
CA ILE A 57 12.64 -10.21 2.59
C ILE A 57 12.78 -11.08 3.83
N LEU A 58 11.69 -11.60 4.39
CA LEU A 58 11.75 -12.50 5.56
C LEU A 58 12.43 -13.84 5.27
N ALA A 59 12.32 -14.31 4.03
CA ALA A 59 12.99 -15.52 3.59
C ALA A 59 14.44 -15.28 3.15
N ASP A 60 15.00 -14.08 3.40
CA ASP A 60 16.34 -13.64 2.97
C ASP A 60 16.60 -13.74 1.45
N LEU A 61 15.52 -13.77 0.65
CA LEU A 61 15.61 -13.81 -0.81
C LEU A 61 15.84 -12.43 -1.42
N VAL A 62 15.56 -11.37 -0.66
CA VAL A 62 15.65 -9.97 -1.07
C VAL A 62 16.31 -9.17 0.05
N VAL A 63 17.27 -8.33 -0.31
CA VAL A 63 17.95 -7.43 0.63
C VAL A 63 16.99 -6.32 1.06
N SER A 64 16.77 -6.19 2.37
CA SER A 64 15.77 -5.27 2.94
C SER A 64 16.02 -3.80 2.61
N GLU A 65 17.28 -3.37 2.60
CA GLU A 65 17.67 -1.98 2.37
C GLU A 65 17.58 -1.57 0.90
N SER A 66 18.00 -2.45 -0.02
CA SER A 66 18.06 -2.14 -1.46
C SER A 66 16.82 -2.58 -2.22
N GLY A 67 16.06 -3.55 -1.69
CA GLY A 67 14.94 -4.19 -2.38
C GLY A 67 15.36 -5.04 -3.57
N LEU A 68 16.67 -5.30 -3.74
CA LEU A 68 17.19 -6.14 -4.80
C LEU A 68 17.22 -7.60 -4.36
N PRO A 69 16.97 -8.55 -5.28
CA PRO A 69 17.21 -9.97 -5.02
C PRO A 69 18.63 -10.20 -4.48
N ALA A 70 18.74 -10.98 -3.40
CA ALA A 70 20.02 -11.37 -2.82
C ALA A 70 20.76 -12.38 -3.72
N VAL A 71 20.03 -13.07 -4.60
CA VAL A 71 20.53 -14.04 -5.57
C VAL A 71 20.22 -13.59 -7.01
N ASP A 72 20.78 -14.29 -7.99
CA ASP A 72 20.47 -14.04 -9.40
C ASP A 72 18.95 -14.08 -9.67
N ARG A 73 18.48 -13.15 -10.51
CA ARG A 73 17.05 -12.98 -10.80
C ARG A 73 16.44 -14.23 -11.44
N GLY A 74 17.19 -14.91 -12.30
CA GLY A 74 16.76 -16.14 -12.94
C GLY A 74 16.68 -17.29 -11.94
N ALA A 75 17.66 -17.41 -11.06
CA ALA A 75 17.66 -18.41 -9.98
C ALA A 75 16.49 -18.22 -9.02
N LEU A 76 16.21 -16.98 -8.60
CA LEU A 76 15.06 -16.65 -7.75
C LEU A 76 13.74 -17.03 -8.42
N LEU A 77 13.55 -16.64 -9.68
CA LEU A 77 12.33 -16.96 -10.42
C LEU A 77 12.16 -18.48 -10.58
N GLY A 78 13.24 -19.20 -10.92
CA GLY A 78 13.23 -20.65 -11.03
C GLY A 78 12.84 -21.34 -9.72
N GLY A 79 13.38 -20.87 -8.59
CA GLY A 79 13.01 -21.35 -7.26
C GLY A 79 11.53 -21.11 -6.94
N LEU A 80 11.03 -19.90 -7.19
CA LEU A 80 9.61 -19.56 -6.99
C LEU A 80 8.67 -20.39 -7.89
N MET A 81 9.08 -20.69 -9.12
CA MET A 81 8.32 -21.58 -10.00
C MET A 81 8.27 -23.02 -9.46
N ALA A 82 9.37 -23.53 -8.91
CA ALA A 82 9.40 -24.86 -8.29
C ALA A 82 8.50 -24.92 -7.04
N VAL A 83 8.47 -23.84 -6.24
CA VAL A 83 7.54 -23.68 -5.12
C VAL A 83 6.10 -23.67 -5.62
N ALA A 84 5.77 -22.86 -6.64
CA ALA A 84 4.41 -22.79 -7.20
C ALA A 84 3.91 -24.17 -7.66
N LYS A 85 4.73 -24.91 -8.42
CA LYS A 85 4.42 -26.28 -8.87
C LYS A 85 4.22 -27.25 -7.70
N THR A 86 4.97 -27.07 -6.62
CA THR A 86 4.79 -27.89 -5.41
C THR A 86 3.43 -27.62 -4.77
N LEU A 87 3.01 -26.36 -4.71
CA LEU A 87 1.74 -25.95 -4.10
C LEU A 87 0.50 -26.33 -4.92
N GLU A 88 0.64 -26.66 -6.21
CA GLU A 88 -0.46 -27.17 -7.06
C GLU A 88 -1.11 -28.45 -6.52
N HIS A 89 -0.39 -29.25 -5.73
CA HIS A 89 -0.93 -30.45 -5.07
C HIS A 89 -1.98 -30.13 -4.00
N GLY A 90 -2.19 -28.85 -3.70
CA GLY A 90 -3.26 -28.37 -2.85
C GLY A 90 -2.97 -28.44 -1.35
N PRO A 91 -3.93 -27.96 -0.53
CA PRO A 91 -3.78 -27.83 0.90
C PRO A 91 -3.70 -29.17 1.65
N GLU A 92 -4.14 -30.27 1.04
CA GLU A 92 -4.08 -31.61 1.62
C GLU A 92 -2.69 -32.25 1.53
N SER A 93 -1.77 -31.65 0.78
CA SER A 93 -0.41 -32.18 0.67
C SER A 93 0.35 -31.99 1.98
N THR A 94 1.03 -33.04 2.45
CA THR A 94 1.85 -32.99 3.67
C THR A 94 2.88 -31.86 3.63
N ARG A 95 3.50 -31.67 2.46
CA ARG A 95 4.47 -30.59 2.21
C ARG A 95 3.86 -29.20 2.34
N PHE A 96 2.61 -28.99 1.91
CA PHE A 96 1.91 -27.72 2.12
C PHE A 96 1.71 -27.43 3.61
N GLN A 97 1.30 -28.43 4.39
CA GLN A 97 1.07 -28.27 5.83
C GLN A 97 2.37 -28.00 6.60
N GLU A 98 3.45 -28.71 6.25
CA GLU A 98 4.78 -28.46 6.80
C GLU A 98 5.22 -27.02 6.54
N TRP A 99 5.14 -26.57 5.29
CA TRP A 99 5.53 -25.20 4.90
C TRP A 99 4.65 -24.13 5.54
N LYS A 100 3.35 -24.39 5.65
CA LYS A 100 2.42 -23.50 6.34
C LYS A 100 2.81 -23.36 7.81
N SER A 101 3.05 -24.47 8.51
CA SER A 101 3.40 -24.43 9.94
C SER A 101 4.70 -23.66 10.19
N ALA A 102 5.72 -23.87 9.35
CA ALA A 102 6.99 -23.13 9.43
C ALA A 102 6.82 -21.64 9.14
N GLY A 103 6.04 -21.29 8.11
CA GLY A 103 5.74 -19.90 7.76
C GLY A 103 4.94 -19.17 8.85
N ASP A 104 3.90 -19.81 9.39
CA ASP A 104 3.04 -19.25 10.44
C ASP A 104 3.83 -19.02 11.74
N ALA A 105 4.77 -19.91 12.09
CA ALA A 105 5.65 -19.73 13.24
C ALA A 105 6.54 -18.48 13.11
N LEU A 106 7.16 -18.27 11.95
CA LEU A 106 8.03 -17.12 11.69
C LEU A 106 7.24 -15.80 11.64
N LEU A 107 6.02 -15.83 11.10
CA LEU A 107 5.12 -14.67 11.12
C LEU A 107 4.69 -14.32 12.56
N ALA A 108 4.34 -15.31 13.37
CA ALA A 108 3.96 -15.10 14.77
C ALA A 108 5.13 -14.52 15.59
N GLU A 109 6.35 -15.02 15.40
CA GLU A 109 7.55 -14.46 16.02
C GLU A 109 7.74 -12.99 15.65
N ARG A 110 7.58 -12.64 14.37
CA ARG A 110 7.70 -11.25 13.90
C ARG A 110 6.59 -10.35 14.45
N GLU A 111 5.38 -10.86 14.61
CA GLU A 111 4.27 -10.11 15.22
C GLU A 111 4.51 -9.89 16.71
N ALA A 112 4.98 -10.90 17.44
CA ALA A 112 5.35 -10.79 18.85
C ALA A 112 6.51 -9.78 19.06
N ALA A 113 7.51 -9.80 18.18
CA ALA A 113 8.60 -8.83 18.18
C ALA A 113 8.12 -7.40 17.93
N ARG A 114 7.09 -7.21 17.08
CA ARG A 114 6.47 -5.90 16.83
C ARG A 114 5.60 -5.40 18.00
N GLN A 115 5.01 -6.30 18.78
CA GLN A 115 4.12 -5.96 19.90
C GLN A 115 4.86 -5.78 21.24
N SER A 116 6.12 -6.23 21.33
CA SER A 116 6.95 -6.03 22.52
C SER A 116 7.33 -4.54 22.70
N PRO A 117 7.11 -3.92 23.88
CA PRO A 117 7.33 -2.49 24.12
C PRO A 117 8.81 -2.07 24.28
N GLN A 118 9.74 -2.71 23.55
CA GLN A 118 11.16 -2.39 23.61
C GLN A 118 11.62 -1.60 22.38
N ALA A 119 11.16 -0.34 22.32
CA ALA A 119 11.85 0.75 21.63
C ALA A 119 11.31 2.12 22.11
N LYS A 120 11.23 2.32 23.43
CA LYS A 120 11.08 3.67 24.00
C LYS A 120 11.91 3.84 25.27
N ASN A 121 13.22 3.72 25.12
CA ASN A 121 14.17 4.37 26.02
C ASN A 121 14.96 5.41 25.24
N PRO A 122 14.64 6.71 25.36
CA PRO A 122 15.63 7.75 25.38
C PRO A 122 15.66 8.29 26.81
N ALA A 123 16.56 7.75 27.63
CA ALA A 123 16.95 8.38 28.89
C ALA A 123 18.48 8.41 28.90
N THR A 124 19.08 9.54 28.50
CA THR A 124 19.57 10.60 29.41
C THR A 124 20.84 10.10 30.10
N ALA A 125 22.02 10.67 29.87
CA ALA A 125 22.44 12.01 30.30
C ALA A 125 23.88 12.30 29.77
N PRO A 126 24.52 13.41 30.15
CA PRO A 126 24.15 14.81 29.98
C PRO A 126 25.20 15.55 29.12
N ASP A 127 24.77 16.66 28.54
CA ASP A 127 25.65 17.71 28.05
C ASP A 127 26.49 18.25 29.23
N GLN A 128 27.78 17.88 29.27
CA GLN A 128 28.78 18.52 30.12
C GLN A 128 29.85 19.08 29.19
N THR A 129 29.65 20.32 28.75
CA THR A 129 30.76 21.23 28.48
C THR A 129 31.53 21.48 29.79
N PRO A 130 32.86 21.40 29.76
CA PRO A 130 33.67 22.36 30.50
C PRO A 130 34.36 23.28 29.50
N SER A 131 34.00 24.55 29.64
CA SER A 131 34.82 25.72 29.39
C SER A 131 36.33 25.49 29.58
N GLU A 132 37.07 26.03 28.62
CA GLU A 132 38.35 26.74 28.75
C GLU A 132 39.33 26.39 29.88
N SER A 133 40.59 26.25 29.46
CA SER A 133 41.79 26.90 30.00
C SER A 133 42.80 26.08 30.83
N PHE A 134 44.07 26.38 30.52
CA PHE A 134 45.33 26.21 31.27
C PHE A 134 46.28 25.02 30.96
N ILE A 135 47.38 25.38 30.27
CA ILE A 135 48.83 25.17 30.59
C ILE A 135 49.29 23.73 30.90
N THR A 136 50.22 23.14 30.14
CA THR A 136 51.69 23.36 30.23
C THR A 136 52.39 22.94 28.95
#